data_AF-A0A503TT13-F1
#
_entry.id   AF-A0A503TT13-F1
#
_cell.length_a   1.000
_cell.length_b   1.000
_cell.length_c   1.000
_cell.angle_alpha   90.00
_cell.angle_beta   90.00
_cell.angle_gamma   90.00
#
_symmetry.space_group_name_H-M   'P 1'
#
loop_
_entity.id
_entity.type
_entity.pdbx_description
1 polymer ?
#
loop_
_entity_poly.entity_id
_entity_poly.type
_entity_poly.pdbx_seq_one_letter_code
_entity_poly.pdbx_strand_id
1 'polypeptide(L)'
;MSTTFWIIIAGAIATYLTRVGGHLVISRFENIHPRVEAGLNAVPAAVLTTLVAPAALGAGPAEWAALVVSALVALRGGLMAMFLAGAAVLIVARQFVG
;
A
#
# COMPACT_ATOMS: atom_id res chain seq x y z
N MET A 1 30.72 -8.43 10.32
CA MET A 1 29.25 -8.52 10.18
C MET A 1 28.78 -7.38 9.29
N SER A 2 28.05 -7.66 8.20
CA SER A 2 27.66 -6.64 7.22
C SER A 2 26.64 -5.64 7.81
N THR A 3 26.72 -4.38 7.43
CA THR A 3 25.74 -3.33 7.80
C THR A 3 24.30 -3.76 7.51
N THR A 4 24.08 -4.49 6.41
CA THR A 4 22.77 -5.04 6.04
C THR A 4 22.19 -5.96 7.11
N PHE A 5 23.03 -6.76 7.76
CA PHE A 5 22.59 -7.67 8.83
C PHE A 5 22.00 -6.87 10.00
N TRP A 6 22.70 -5.82 10.44
CA TRP A 6 22.22 -4.95 11.51
C TRP A 6 20.96 -4.17 11.11
N ILE A 7 20.86 -3.71 9.86
CA ILE A 7 19.64 -3.04 9.35
C ILE A 7 18.43 -3.99 9.40
N ILE A 8 18.60 -5.25 8.98
CA ILE A 8 17.51 -6.24 9.00
C ILE A 8 17.05 -6.49 10.44
N ILE A 9 18.00 -6.73 11.37
CA ILE A 9 17.67 -6.99 12.77
C ILE A 9 17.00 -5.77 13.41
N ALA A 10 17.53 -4.57 13.19
CA ALA A 10 16.94 -3.34 13.71
C ALA A 10 15.53 -3.10 13.15
N GLY A 11 15.33 -3.31 11.84
CA GLY A 11 14.02 -3.20 11.20
C GLY A 11 13.02 -4.22 11.72
N ALA A 12 13.45 -5.47 11.96
CA ALA A 12 12.62 -6.51 12.54
C ALA A 12 12.17 -6.16 13.97
N ILE A 13 13.10 -5.70 14.82
CA ILE A 13 12.79 -5.25 16.18
C ILE A 13 11.82 -4.07 16.15
N ALA A 14 12.10 -3.05 15.32
CA ALA A 14 11.24 -1.88 15.19
C ALA A 14 9.81 -2.26 14.73
N THR A 15 9.69 -3.16 13.75
CA THR A 15 8.39 -3.65 13.26
C THR A 15 7.62 -4.41 14.35
N TYR A 16 8.31 -5.23 15.14
CA TYR A 16 7.68 -5.95 16.23
C TYR A 16 7.20 -5.01 17.34
N LEU A 17 8.03 -4.02 17.71
CA LEU A 17 7.69 -3.04 18.73
C LEU A 17 6.51 -2.16 18.33
N THR A 18 6.40 -1.73 17.08
CA THR A 18 5.24 -0.94 16.62
C THR A 18 3.95 -1.76 16.64
N ARG A 19 4.02 -3.05 16.30
CA ARG A 19 2.87 -3.97 16.36
C ARG A 19 2.39 -4.22 17.79
N VAL A 20 3.30 -4.60 18.68
CA VAL A 20 2.98 -4.89 20.08
C VAL A 20 2.57 -3.62 20.81
N GLY A 21 3.27 -2.51 20.57
CA GLY A 21 2.95 -1.21 21.17
C GLY A 21 1.51 -0.78 20.86
N GLY A 22 1.09 -0.87 19.60
CA GLY A 22 -0.30 -0.57 19.22
C GLY A 22 -1.31 -1.47 19.94
N HIS A 23 -1.03 -2.78 20.01
CA HIS A 23 -1.91 -3.73 20.71
C HIS A 23 -2.01 -3.45 22.21
N LEU A 24 -0.89 -3.16 22.88
CA LEU A 24 -0.84 -2.84 24.31
C LEU A 24 -1.55 -1.53 24.65
N VAL A 25 -1.45 -0.53 23.78
CA VAL A 25 -2.16 0.74 23.96
C VAL A 25 -3.66 0.52 23.85
N ILE A 26 -4.12 -0.19 22.82
CA ILE A 26 -5.55 -0.45 22.60
C ILE A 26 -6.13 -1.37 23.69
N SER A 27 -5.38 -2.38 24.15
CA SER A 27 -5.83 -3.30 25.20
C SER A 27 -5.99 -2.64 26.57
N ARG A 28 -5.47 -1.42 26.76
CA ARG A 28 -5.68 -0.64 28.00
C ARG A 28 -7.04 0.05 28.06
N PHE A 29 -7.72 0.20 26.93
CA PHE A 29 -9.05 0.81 26.87
C PHE A 29 -10.11 -0.29 26.89
N GLU A 30 -10.98 -0.28 27.91
CA GLU A 30 -12.12 -1.21 27.99
C GLU A 30 -13.18 -0.92 26.93
N ASN A 31 -13.36 0.36 26.56
CA ASN A 31 -14.24 0.81 25.49
C ASN A 31 -13.53 1.86 24.63
N ILE A 32 -13.52 1.65 23.32
CA ILE A 32 -12.91 2.61 22.38
C ILE A 32 -13.94 3.71 22.09
N HIS A 33 -13.56 4.97 22.27
CA HIS A 33 -14.44 6.09 21.98
C HIS A 33 -14.77 6.16 20.47
N PRO A 34 -16.02 6.45 20.04
CA PRO A 34 -16.44 6.39 18.64
C PRO A 34 -15.57 7.19 17.66
N ARG A 35 -15.00 8.31 18.12
CA ARG A 35 -14.06 9.12 17.31
C ARG A 35 -12.74 8.40 17.01
N VAL A 36 -12.22 7.63 17.96
CA VAL A 36 -10.95 6.90 17.82
C VAL A 36 -11.17 5.70 16.89
N GLU A 37 -12.28 4.99 17.04
CA GLU A 37 -12.66 3.89 16.17
C GLU A 37 -12.86 4.35 14.72
N ALA A 38 -13.57 5.46 14.51
CA ALA A 38 -13.73 6.07 13.18
C ALA A 38 -12.37 6.44 12.56
N GLY A 39 -11.46 7.01 13.36
CA GLY A 39 -10.10 7.31 12.93
C GLY A 39 -9.34 6.06 12.52
N LEU A 40 -9.38 5.01 13.36
CA LEU A 40 -8.69 3.75 13.10
C LEU A 40 -9.20 3.04 11.83
N ASN A 41 -10.51 3.07 11.61
CA ASN A 41 -11.14 2.54 10.39
C ASN A 41 -10.75 3.31 9.12
N ALA A 42 -10.36 4.58 9.25
CA ALA A 42 -9.89 5.40 8.13
C ALA A 42 -8.40 5.19 7.80
N VAL A 43 -7.59 4.68 8.74
CA VAL A 43 -6.13 4.49 8.56
C VAL A 43 -5.78 3.63 7.34
N PRO A 44 -6.40 2.46 7.09
CA PRO A 44 -6.03 1.63 5.95
C PRO A 44 -6.22 2.35 4.61
N ALA A 45 -7.35 3.05 4.45
CA ALA A 45 -7.62 3.84 3.26
C ALA A 45 -6.60 4.97 3.10
N ALA A 46 -6.29 5.70 4.18
CA ALA A 46 -5.29 6.76 4.16
C ALA A 46 -3.91 6.23 3.74
N VAL A 47 -3.43 5.13 4.33
CA VAL A 47 -2.12 4.55 3.99
C VAL A 47 -2.06 4.14 2.51
N LEU A 48 -3.07 3.42 2.01
CA LEU A 48 -3.10 3.00 0.61
C LEU A 48 -3.11 4.20 -0.35
N THR A 49 -3.89 5.24 -0.05
CA THR A 49 -3.91 6.45 -0.89
C THR A 49 -2.57 7.19 -0.87
N THR A 50 -1.87 7.27 0.27
CA THR A 50 -0.54 7.91 0.34
C THR A 50 0.54 7.15 -0.43
N LEU A 51 0.38 5.83 -0.63
CA LEU A 51 1.29 5.05 -1.47
C LEU A 51 1.02 5.25 -2.96
N VAL A 52 -0.26 5.31 -3.34
CA VAL A 52 -0.67 5.38 -4.75
C VAL A 52 -0.58 6.81 -5.31
N ALA A 53 -0.95 7.83 -4.53
CA ALA A 53 -0.98 9.22 -4.98
C ALA A 53 0.37 9.73 -5.54
N PRO A 54 1.51 9.62 -4.84
CA PRO A 54 2.79 10.08 -5.40
C PRO A 54 3.22 9.24 -6.62
N ALA A 55 2.91 7.95 -6.63
CA ALA A 55 3.19 7.09 -7.78
C ALA A 55 2.37 7.50 -9.01
N ALA A 56 1.12 7.94 -8.83
CA ALA A 56 0.27 8.45 -9.90
C ALA A 56 0.67 9.86 -10.36
N LEU A 57 1.11 10.73 -9.45
CA LEU A 57 1.54 12.09 -9.81
C LEU A 57 2.89 12.11 -10.54
N GLY A 58 3.80 11.20 -10.18
CA GLY A 58 5.10 11.03 -10.86
C GLY A 58 5.06 10.08 -12.06
N ALA A 59 3.90 9.55 -12.43
CA ALA A 59 3.74 8.56 -13.50
C ALA A 59 3.84 9.18 -14.90
N GLY A 60 4.46 8.46 -15.83
CA GLY A 60 4.42 8.78 -17.26
C GLY A 60 3.11 8.34 -17.92
N PRO A 61 2.93 8.65 -19.22
CA PRO A 61 1.72 8.28 -19.97
C PRO A 61 1.45 6.77 -19.98
N ALA A 62 2.51 5.96 -20.02
CA ALA A 62 2.42 4.50 -19.97
C ALA A 62 1.91 3.99 -18.61
N GLU A 63 2.43 4.54 -17.53
CA GLU A 63 1.99 4.24 -16.16
C GLU A 63 0.54 4.66 -15.93
N TRP A 64 0.12 5.83 -16.44
CA TRP A 64 -1.28 6.28 -16.36
C TRP A 64 -2.23 5.34 -17.10
N ALA A 65 -1.88 4.88 -18.30
CA ALA A 65 -2.68 3.91 -19.05
C ALA A 65 -2.86 2.60 -18.27
N ALA A 66 -1.77 2.08 -17.69
CA ALA A 66 -1.80 0.87 -16.86
C ALA A 66 -2.66 1.07 -15.61
N LEU A 67 -2.57 2.23 -14.96
CA LEU A 67 -3.34 2.57 -13.75
C LEU A 67 -4.83 2.66 -14.05
N VAL A 68 -5.22 3.31 -15.15
CA VAL A 68 -6.63 3.41 -15.59
C VAL A 68 -7.20 2.03 -15.92
N VAL A 69 -6.47 1.21 -16.68
CA VAL A 69 -6.95 -0.15 -17.02
C VAL A 69 -7.07 -1.01 -15.75
N SER A 70 -6.09 -0.94 -14.85
CA SER A 70 -6.15 -1.63 -13.57
C SER A 70 -7.38 -1.21 -12.76
N ALA A 71 -7.65 0.10 -12.68
CA ALA A 71 -8.82 0.63 -11.99
C ALA A 71 -10.13 0.13 -12.60
N LEU A 72 -10.26 0.09 -13.94
CA LEU A 72 -11.45 -0.43 -14.62
C LEU A 72 -11.65 -1.92 -14.36
N VAL A 73 -10.57 -2.72 -14.41
CA VAL A 73 -10.64 -4.16 -14.14
C VAL A 73 -10.94 -4.42 -12.66
N ALA A 74 -10.46 -3.58 -11.75
CA ALA A 74 -10.73 -3.69 -10.32
C ALA A 74 -12.22 -3.60 -9.96
N LEU A 75 -13.03 -2.88 -10.77
CA LEU A 75 -14.46 -2.70 -10.49
C LEU A 75 -15.29 -3.98 -10.69
N ARG A 76 -14.80 -4.95 -11.47
CA ARG A 76 -15.57 -6.14 -11.84
C ARG A 76 -14.79 -7.46 -11.79
N GLY A 77 -13.46 -7.41 -11.77
CA GLY A 77 -12.55 -8.56 -11.74
C GLY A 77 -11.95 -8.82 -10.36
N GLY A 78 -11.28 -9.97 -10.23
CA GLY A 78 -10.49 -10.30 -9.03
C GLY A 78 -9.12 -9.63 -9.01
N LEU A 79 -8.44 -9.67 -7.85
CA LEU A 79 -7.10 -9.11 -7.67
C LEU A 79 -6.08 -9.60 -8.72
N MET A 80 -6.14 -10.89 -9.07
CA MET A 80 -5.24 -11.46 -10.09
C MET A 80 -5.53 -10.92 -11.50
N ALA A 81 -6.80 -10.72 -11.86
CA ALA A 81 -7.18 -10.17 -13.15
C ALA A 81 -6.72 -8.71 -13.27
N MET A 82 -6.92 -7.92 -12.22
CA MET A 82 -6.43 -6.53 -12.14
C MET A 82 -4.92 -6.46 -12.31
N PHE A 83 -4.19 -7.28 -11.55
CA PHE A 83 -2.72 -7.31 -11.58
C PHE A 83 -2.20 -7.67 -12.98
N LEU A 84 -2.72 -8.74 -13.58
CA LEU A 84 -2.29 -9.19 -14.91
C LEU A 84 -2.63 -8.17 -16.00
N ALA A 85 -3.82 -7.59 -15.96
CA ALA A 85 -4.23 -6.57 -16.94
C ALA A 85 -3.35 -5.31 -16.84
N GLY A 86 -3.12 -4.80 -15.63
CA GLY A 86 -2.24 -3.67 -15.39
C GLY A 86 -0.81 -3.92 -15.84
N ALA A 87 -0.25 -5.07 -15.47
CA ALA A 87 1.10 -5.47 -15.86
C ALA A 87 1.24 -5.58 -17.39
N ALA A 88 0.28 -6.24 -18.05
CA ALA A 88 0.28 -6.39 -19.51
C ALA A 88 0.25 -5.02 -20.20
N VAL A 89 -0.64 -4.12 -19.78
CA VAL A 89 -0.73 -2.77 -20.35
C VAL A 89 0.56 -1.98 -20.12
N LEU A 90 1.13 -2.04 -18.92
CA LEU A 90 2.37 -1.33 -18.60
C LEU A 90 3.54 -1.83 -19.46
N ILE A 91 3.70 -3.15 -19.58
CA ILE A 91 4.76 -3.77 -20.39
C ILE A 91 4.63 -3.34 -21.84
N VAL A 92 3.42 -3.45 -22.42
CA VAL A 92 3.16 -3.08 -23.81
C VAL A 92 3.37 -1.59 -24.03
N ALA A 93 2.81 -0.73 -23.17
CA ALA A 93 2.94 0.72 -23.30
C ALA A 93 4.40 1.18 -23.21
N ARG A 94 5.22 0.56 -22.36
CA ARG A 94 6.66 0.84 -22.27
C ARG A 94 7.44 0.47 -23.53
N GLN A 95 6.98 -0.49 -24.34
CA GLN A 95 7.64 -0.80 -25.62
C GLN A 95 7.44 0.29 -26.68
N PHE A 96 6.38 1.10 -26.56
CA PHE A 96 6.04 2.15 -27.55
C PHE A 96 6.39 3.57 -27.09
N VAL A 97 6.51 3.79 -25.78
CA VAL A 97 6.70 5.11 -25.15
C VAL A 97 8.07 5.22 -24.44
N GLY A 98 8.86 4.13 -24.43
CA GLY A 98 10.21 4.07 -23.86
C GLY A 98 11.29 4.59 -24.80
#